data_AF-A0A7X0FFT3-F1
#
_entry.id   AF-A0A7X0FFT3-F1
#
_cell.length_a   1.000
_cell.length_b   1.000
_cell.length_c   1.000
_cell.angle_alpha   90.00
_cell.angle_beta   90.00
_cell.angle_gamma   90.00
#
_symmetry.space_group_name_H-M   'P 1'
#
loop_
_entity.id
_entity.type
_entity.pdbx_description
1 polymer ?
#
loop_
_entity_poly.entity_id
_entity_poly.type
_entity_poly.pdbx_seq_one_letter_code
_entity_poly.pdbx_strand_id
1 'polypeptide(L)'
;MLPDLRKVKHELQKVHLKTISALAQKQLGAFSDIPRHIIHEGDGMTTLRADGTAEESGMSTISAESSLDVRKVATLTSAERYDVLADLARRMAEGMSRKLYSDLDRTLEAAGQVVNGKGKGFTPELLLELLEKIEMDFDDTGQIKNMRLVMHPESRQDLARAQRQLDTDPVLQQRYKDIMQRKREAYHAREAARELVG
;
A
#
# COMPACT_ATOMS: atom_id res chain seq x y z
N MET A 1 -19.27 -28.31 37.43
CA MET A 1 -18.31 -27.81 36.42
C MET A 1 -18.97 -27.91 35.06
N LEU A 2 -18.98 -26.84 34.27
CA LEU A 2 -19.50 -26.89 32.91
C LEU A 2 -18.52 -27.68 32.01
N PRO A 3 -18.99 -28.52 31.08
CA PRO A 3 -18.11 -29.22 30.15
C PRO A 3 -17.30 -28.24 29.29
N ASP A 4 -16.00 -28.51 29.13
CA ASP A 4 -15.14 -27.73 28.24
C ASP A 4 -15.40 -28.09 26.77
N LEU A 5 -16.10 -27.23 26.05
CA LEU A 5 -16.43 -27.40 24.63
C LEU A 5 -15.26 -27.00 23.72
N ARG A 6 -14.15 -27.75 23.78
CA ARG A 6 -12.90 -27.45 23.06
C ARG A 6 -13.08 -27.26 21.55
N LYS A 7 -13.85 -28.14 20.90
CA LYS A 7 -14.10 -28.07 19.44
C LYS A 7 -14.79 -26.77 19.05
N VAL A 8 -15.80 -26.37 19.82
CA VAL A 8 -16.57 -25.13 19.57
C VAL A 8 -15.67 -23.90 19.75
N LYS A 9 -14.87 -23.87 20.82
CA LYS A 9 -13.91 -22.78 21.06
C LYS A 9 -12.90 -22.64 19.92
N HIS A 10 -12.37 -23.76 19.42
CA HIS A 10 -11.43 -23.77 18.30
C HIS A 10 -12.04 -23.23 17.01
N GLU A 11 -13.25 -23.67 16.67
CA GLU A 11 -13.94 -23.17 15.47
C GLU A 11 -14.32 -21.69 15.59
N LEU A 12 -14.75 -21.23 16.78
CA LEU A 12 -14.98 -19.82 17.04
C LEU A 12 -13.69 -18.99 16.90
N GLN A 13 -12.56 -19.49 17.41
CA GLN A 13 -11.27 -18.83 17.26
C GLN A 13 -10.88 -18.69 15.79
N LYS A 14 -11.06 -19.74 14.97
CA LYS A 14 -10.81 -19.67 13.53
C LYS A 14 -11.68 -18.62 12.85
N VAL A 15 -12.97 -18.56 13.19
CA VAL A 15 -13.89 -17.56 12.66
C VAL A 15 -13.43 -16.15 13.04
N HIS A 16 -13.10 -15.91 14.31
CA HIS A 16 -12.60 -14.61 14.76
C HIS A 16 -11.32 -14.19 14.05
N LEU A 17 -10.34 -15.09 13.91
CA LEU A 17 -9.09 -14.80 13.21
C LEU A 17 -9.32 -14.48 11.72
N LYS A 18 -10.20 -15.22 11.04
CA LYS A 18 -10.60 -14.92 9.66
C LYS A 18 -11.28 -13.56 9.55
N THR A 19 -12.18 -13.24 10.47
CA THR A 19 -12.86 -11.93 10.52
C THR A 19 -11.87 -10.79 10.73
N ILE A 20 -10.96 -10.92 11.71
CA ILE A 20 -9.91 -9.91 11.96
C ILE A 20 -9.05 -9.74 10.70
N SER A 21 -8.58 -10.83 10.10
CA SER A 21 -7.75 -10.76 8.89
C SER A 21 -8.46 -10.08 7.72
N ALA A 22 -9.74 -10.40 7.50
CA ALA A 22 -10.54 -9.80 6.43
C ALA A 22 -10.81 -8.31 6.68
N LEU A 23 -11.13 -7.93 7.93
CA LEU A 23 -11.35 -6.53 8.30
C LEU A 23 -10.06 -5.73 8.20
N ALA A 24 -8.94 -6.27 8.69
CA ALA A 24 -7.64 -5.61 8.63
C ALA A 24 -7.22 -5.38 7.17
N GLN A 25 -7.42 -6.36 6.29
CA GLN A 25 -7.13 -6.23 4.86
C GLN A 25 -7.90 -5.08 4.21
N LYS A 26 -9.20 -4.96 4.50
CA LYS A 26 -10.03 -3.87 3.96
C LYS A 26 -9.58 -2.50 4.47
N GLN A 27 -8.99 -2.44 5.65
CA GLN A 27 -8.54 -1.19 6.28
C GLN A 27 -7.12 -0.76 5.85
N LEU A 28 -6.38 -1.60 5.11
CA LEU A 28 -5.04 -1.27 4.60
C LEU A 28 -5.02 -0.15 3.55
N GLY A 29 -6.19 0.28 3.06
CA GLY A 29 -6.31 1.39 2.10
C GLY A 29 -5.61 1.07 0.78
N ALA A 30 -4.61 1.86 0.41
CA ALA A 30 -3.88 1.70 -0.86
C ALA A 30 -3.22 0.31 -1.05
N PHE A 31 -2.97 -0.39 0.07
CA PHE A 31 -2.33 -1.71 0.11
C PHE A 31 -3.32 -2.87 0.22
N SER A 32 -4.64 -2.63 0.12
CA SER A 32 -5.67 -3.66 0.25
C SER A 32 -5.56 -4.77 -0.81
N ASP A 33 -4.93 -4.47 -1.95
CA ASP A 33 -4.89 -5.37 -3.10
C ASP A 33 -3.51 -6.05 -3.24
N ILE A 34 -2.59 -5.80 -2.30
CA ILE A 34 -1.30 -6.47 -2.30
C ILE A 34 -1.51 -7.97 -2.02
N PRO A 35 -1.00 -8.87 -2.89
CA PRO A 35 -1.06 -10.31 -2.67
C PRO A 35 -0.37 -10.71 -1.36
N ARG A 36 -0.95 -11.69 -0.66
CA ARG A 36 -0.40 -12.19 0.60
C ARG A 36 -0.07 -13.66 0.46
N HIS A 37 1.12 -14.03 0.91
CA HIS A 37 1.59 -15.39 0.93
C HIS A 37 1.95 -15.78 2.36
N ILE A 38 1.59 -17.00 2.75
CA ILE A 38 1.97 -17.56 4.04
C ILE A 38 3.33 -18.21 3.88
N ILE A 39 4.29 -17.80 4.71
CA ILE A 39 5.59 -18.44 4.83
C ILE A 39 5.50 -19.39 6.01
N HIS A 40 5.66 -20.68 5.76
CA HIS A 40 5.56 -21.72 6.79
C HIS A 40 6.87 -21.91 7.56
N GLU A 41 8.00 -21.63 6.93
CA GLU A 41 9.35 -21.86 7.46
C GLU A 41 10.29 -20.71 7.06
N GLY A 42 11.27 -20.41 7.91
CA GLY A 42 12.22 -19.31 7.73
C GLY A 42 11.81 -18.01 8.44
N ASP A 43 12.77 -17.12 8.64
CA ASP A 43 12.64 -15.84 9.34
C ASP A 43 13.11 -14.63 8.51
N GLY A 44 13.44 -14.85 7.23
CA GLY A 44 13.91 -13.82 6.31
C GLY A 44 13.58 -14.11 4.85
N MET A 45 13.81 -13.10 4.02
CA MET A 45 13.61 -13.12 2.57
C MET A 45 14.82 -12.49 1.89
N THR A 46 15.30 -13.05 0.78
CA THR A 46 16.36 -12.47 -0.04
C THR A 46 15.80 -12.06 -1.40
N THR A 47 15.99 -10.80 -1.77
CA THR A 47 15.67 -10.29 -3.10
C THR A 47 16.94 -10.27 -3.94
N LEU A 48 16.96 -11.03 -5.03
CA LEU A 48 18.03 -10.99 -6.03
C LEU A 48 17.59 -10.05 -7.16
N ARG A 49 18.38 -9.00 -7.39
CA ARG A 49 18.14 -8.03 -8.47
C ARG A 49 18.84 -8.46 -9.76
N ALA A 50 18.39 -7.88 -10.88
CA ALA A 50 18.94 -8.16 -12.20
C ALA A 50 20.43 -7.76 -12.34
N ASP A 51 20.91 -6.83 -11.53
CA ASP A 51 22.31 -6.41 -11.46
C ASP A 51 23.18 -7.35 -10.61
N GLY A 52 22.61 -8.44 -10.08
CA GLY A 52 23.30 -9.41 -9.24
C GLY A 52 23.42 -9.00 -7.77
N THR A 53 22.88 -7.85 -7.38
CA THR A 53 22.84 -7.46 -5.97
C THR A 53 21.78 -8.26 -5.21
N ALA A 54 22.12 -8.68 -4.00
CA ALA A 54 21.21 -9.36 -3.08
C ALA A 54 20.87 -8.41 -1.93
N GLU A 55 19.59 -8.32 -1.59
CA GLU A 55 19.12 -7.64 -0.38
C GLU A 55 18.38 -8.62 0.50
N GLU A 56 18.84 -8.76 1.73
CA GLU A 56 18.15 -9.52 2.76
C GLU A 56 17.18 -8.62 3.54
N SER A 57 15.96 -9.10 3.68
CA SER A 57 14.91 -8.47 4.47
C SER A 57 14.45 -9.45 5.54
N GLY A 58 14.50 -9.01 6.80
CA GLY A 58 13.99 -9.79 7.93
C GLY A 58 12.47 -9.64 8.09
N MET A 59 11.86 -10.59 8.81
CA MET A 59 10.46 -10.47 9.21
C MET A 59 10.29 -9.52 10.40
N SER A 60 9.24 -8.71 10.36
CA SER A 60 8.85 -7.85 11.48
C SER A 60 7.53 -8.31 12.09
N THR A 61 7.48 -8.41 13.41
CA THR A 61 6.24 -8.73 14.14
C THR A 61 5.35 -7.50 14.25
N ILE A 62 4.07 -7.67 13.90
CA ILE A 62 3.01 -6.70 14.17
C ILE A 62 1.99 -7.40 15.05
N SER A 63 1.73 -6.82 16.22
CA SER A 63 0.75 -7.33 17.18
C SER A 63 -0.27 -6.25 17.54
N ALA A 64 -1.46 -6.70 17.93
CA ALA A 64 -2.50 -5.86 18.47
C ALA A 64 -3.14 -6.58 19.66
N GLU A 65 -3.38 -5.83 20.72
CA GLU A 65 -3.96 -6.34 21.95
C GLU A 65 -5.25 -5.59 22.29
N SER A 66 -6.20 -6.32 22.86
CA SER A 66 -7.44 -5.80 23.43
C SER A 66 -7.69 -6.50 24.75
N SER A 67 -8.28 -5.76 25.70
CA SER A 67 -8.59 -6.24 27.03
C SER A 67 -10.09 -6.22 27.26
N LEU A 68 -10.60 -7.31 27.83
CA LEU A 68 -12.01 -7.50 28.14
C LEU A 68 -12.15 -7.95 29.60
N ASP A 69 -13.06 -7.31 30.32
CA ASP A 69 -13.44 -7.78 31.66
C ASP A 69 -14.18 -9.12 31.52
N VAL A 70 -13.66 -10.15 32.19
CA VAL A 70 -14.23 -11.50 32.23
C VAL A 70 -15.71 -11.48 32.62
N ARG A 71 -16.13 -10.53 33.48
CA ARG A 71 -17.53 -10.38 33.91
C ARG A 71 -18.45 -9.97 32.76
N LYS A 72 -17.94 -9.20 31.81
CA LYS A 72 -18.70 -8.76 30.62
C LYS A 72 -18.75 -9.83 29.54
N VAL A 73 -17.83 -10.81 29.54
CA VAL A 73 -17.76 -11.85 28.50
C VAL A 73 -19.05 -12.65 28.39
N ALA A 74 -19.70 -12.94 29.52
CA ALA A 74 -20.97 -13.68 29.54
C ALA A 74 -22.15 -12.89 28.96
N THR A 75 -22.11 -11.55 29.05
CA THR A 75 -23.19 -10.65 28.62
C THR A 75 -22.92 -9.95 27.29
N LEU A 76 -21.72 -10.12 26.71
CA LEU A 76 -21.34 -9.53 25.44
C LEU A 76 -22.32 -9.93 24.33
N THR A 77 -22.99 -8.92 23.78
CA THR A 77 -23.82 -9.04 22.59
C THR A 77 -22.96 -9.34 21.36
N SER A 78 -23.59 -9.84 20.29
CA SER A 78 -22.88 -10.08 19.02
C SER A 78 -22.28 -8.79 18.43
N ALA A 79 -22.94 -7.64 18.63
CA ALA A 79 -22.46 -6.34 18.18
C ALA A 79 -21.19 -5.91 18.93
N GLU A 80 -21.21 -5.95 20.26
CA GLU A 80 -20.03 -5.59 21.06
C GLU A 80 -18.84 -6.51 20.80
N ARG A 81 -19.09 -7.81 20.54
CA ARG A 81 -18.02 -8.74 20.12
C ARG A 81 -17.42 -8.33 18.79
N TYR A 82 -18.26 -7.95 17.82
CA TYR A 82 -17.79 -7.47 16.53
C TYR A 82 -16.95 -6.20 16.69
N ASP A 83 -17.35 -5.26 17.55
CA ASP A 83 -16.61 -4.03 17.80
C ASP A 83 -15.19 -4.30 18.35
N VAL A 84 -15.05 -5.28 19.25
CA VAL A 84 -13.73 -5.71 19.74
C VAL A 84 -12.86 -6.27 18.61
N LEU A 85 -13.43 -7.12 17.75
CA LEU A 85 -12.72 -7.68 16.60
C LEU A 85 -12.35 -6.59 15.58
N ALA A 86 -13.24 -5.62 15.38
CA ALA A 86 -13.03 -4.49 14.48
C ALA A 86 -11.92 -3.55 15.01
N ASP A 87 -11.86 -3.30 16.32
CA ASP A 87 -10.79 -2.50 16.93
C ASP A 87 -9.43 -3.22 16.81
N LEU A 88 -9.37 -4.53 17.06
CA LEU A 88 -8.16 -5.33 16.84
C LEU A 88 -7.71 -5.27 15.37
N ALA A 89 -8.63 -5.47 14.44
CA ALA A 89 -8.36 -5.40 13.01
C ALA A 89 -7.81 -4.02 12.60
N ARG A 90 -8.36 -2.94 13.17
CA ARG A 90 -7.91 -1.56 12.94
C ARG A 90 -6.48 -1.34 13.42
N ARG A 91 -6.17 -1.73 14.65
CA ARG A 91 -4.82 -1.62 15.20
C ARG A 91 -3.81 -2.44 14.39
N MET A 92 -4.19 -3.64 13.96
CA MET A 92 -3.35 -4.44 13.06
C MET A 92 -3.11 -3.73 11.72
N ALA A 93 -4.16 -3.20 11.10
CA ALA A 93 -4.06 -2.46 9.84
C ALA A 93 -3.17 -1.22 9.99
N GLU A 94 -3.31 -0.45 11.06
CA GLU A 94 -2.46 0.70 11.36
C GLU A 94 -0.99 0.31 11.50
N GLY A 95 -0.69 -0.77 12.23
CA GLY A 95 0.68 -1.29 12.37
C GLY A 95 1.26 -1.73 11.03
N MET A 96 0.48 -2.45 10.22
CA MET A 96 0.88 -2.89 8.88
C MET A 96 1.12 -1.72 7.93
N SER A 97 0.18 -0.77 7.84
CA SER A 97 0.33 0.41 6.99
C SER A 97 1.55 1.25 7.37
N ARG A 98 1.80 1.48 8.67
CA ARG A 98 3.00 2.19 9.12
C ARG A 98 4.28 1.50 8.68
N LYS A 99 4.36 0.17 8.83
CA LYS A 99 5.53 -0.59 8.39
C LYS A 99 5.73 -0.53 6.88
N LEU A 100 4.66 -0.74 6.11
CA LEU A 100 4.70 -0.68 4.64
C LEU A 100 5.16 0.70 4.13
N TYR A 101 4.61 1.79 4.66
CA TYR A 101 5.06 3.13 4.27
C TYR A 101 6.50 3.40 4.70
N SER A 102 6.91 2.95 5.90
CA SER A 102 8.30 3.10 6.35
C SER A 102 9.28 2.31 5.50
N ASP A 103 8.91 1.10 5.05
CA ASP A 103 9.75 0.30 4.15
C ASP A 103 9.84 0.95 2.77
N LEU A 104 8.73 1.46 2.23
CA LEU A 104 8.71 2.20 0.97
C LEU A 104 9.59 3.45 1.03
N ASP A 105 9.49 4.22 2.11
CA ASP A 105 10.28 5.43 2.29
C ASP A 105 11.79 5.09 2.29
N ARG A 106 12.19 4.10 3.10
CA ARG A 106 13.58 3.62 3.16
C ARG A 106 14.09 3.15 1.79
N THR A 107 13.30 2.37 1.04
CA THR A 107 13.75 1.83 -0.25
C THR A 107 13.83 2.92 -1.31
N LEU A 108 12.88 3.86 -1.34
CA LEU A 108 12.89 4.99 -2.27
C LEU A 108 13.98 6.00 -1.94
N GLU A 109 14.30 6.23 -0.66
CA GLU A 109 15.42 7.06 -0.24
C GLU A 109 16.75 6.45 -0.70
N ALA A 110 16.96 5.16 -0.44
CA ALA A 110 18.16 4.44 -0.88
C ALA A 110 18.34 4.47 -2.41
N ALA A 111 17.23 4.42 -3.16
CA ALA A 111 17.23 4.51 -4.62
C ALA A 111 17.29 5.95 -5.16
N GLY A 112 17.28 6.99 -4.31
CA GLY A 112 17.24 8.39 -4.75
C GLY A 112 15.95 8.77 -5.51
N GLN A 113 14.86 8.05 -5.29
CA GLN A 113 13.56 8.26 -5.93
C GLN A 113 12.66 9.25 -5.18
N VAL A 114 13.06 9.69 -4.00
CA VAL A 114 12.33 10.70 -3.22
C VAL A 114 12.44 12.08 -3.89
N VAL A 115 11.29 12.75 -4.05
CA VAL A 115 11.17 14.15 -4.47
C VAL A 115 10.88 15.00 -3.26
N ASN A 116 11.79 15.91 -2.90
CA ASN A 116 11.63 16.74 -1.70
C ASN A 116 11.00 18.10 -2.05
N GLY A 117 9.76 18.30 -1.60
CA GLY A 117 9.03 19.57 -1.77
C GLY A 117 9.57 20.75 -0.95
N LYS A 118 10.57 20.55 -0.07
CA LYS A 118 11.18 21.56 0.80
C LYS A 118 10.16 22.34 1.65
N GLY A 119 9.08 21.69 2.05
CA GLY A 119 7.98 22.31 2.79
C GLY A 119 7.14 23.31 1.98
N LYS A 120 7.39 23.46 0.68
CA LYS A 120 6.49 24.14 -0.24
C LYS A 120 5.32 23.19 -0.53
N GLY A 121 4.10 23.71 -0.57
CA GLY A 121 2.92 22.94 -0.97
C GLY A 121 3.13 22.31 -2.35
N PHE A 122 2.24 21.39 -2.74
CA PHE A 122 2.38 20.66 -4.00
C PHE A 122 2.37 21.62 -5.21
N THR A 123 3.45 21.67 -5.99
CA THR A 123 3.59 22.58 -7.15
C THR A 123 3.58 21.82 -8.49
N PRO A 124 3.34 22.49 -9.63
CA PRO A 124 3.42 21.85 -10.94
C PRO A 124 4.79 21.24 -11.22
N GLU A 125 5.87 21.87 -10.80
CA GLU A 125 7.23 21.37 -10.98
C GLU A 125 7.45 20.06 -10.23
N LEU A 126 6.96 19.98 -8.99
CA LEU A 126 7.01 18.74 -8.19
C LEU A 126 6.18 17.64 -8.83
N LEU A 127 5.03 17.97 -9.43
CA LEU A 127 4.22 17.01 -10.19
C LEU A 127 4.99 16.48 -11.40
N LEU A 128 5.61 17.35 -12.20
CA LEU A 128 6.40 16.94 -13.36
C LEU A 128 7.61 16.09 -12.94
N GLU A 129 8.30 16.47 -11.86
CA GLU A 129 9.43 15.70 -11.32
C GLU A 129 8.99 14.32 -10.82
N LEU A 130 7.84 14.24 -10.15
CA LEU A 130 7.23 12.97 -9.75
C LEU A 130 6.99 12.10 -10.99
N LEU A 131 6.25 12.62 -11.98
CA LEU A 131 5.91 11.91 -13.22
C LEU A 131 7.17 11.41 -13.97
N GLU A 132 8.26 12.16 -13.93
CA GLU A 132 9.53 11.75 -14.53
C GLU A 132 10.15 10.53 -13.82
N LYS A 133 9.99 10.40 -12.49
CA LYS A 133 10.57 9.30 -11.71
C LYS A 133 9.73 8.03 -11.68
N ILE A 134 8.41 8.13 -11.72
CA ILE A 134 7.52 6.96 -11.71
C ILE A 134 7.55 6.22 -13.04
N GLU A 135 7.66 4.90 -12.97
CA GLU A 135 7.36 4.03 -14.10
C GLU A 135 5.83 3.99 -14.32
N MET A 136 5.40 4.06 -15.57
CA MET A 136 3.97 4.12 -15.92
C MET A 136 3.61 3.01 -16.88
N ASP A 137 2.43 2.43 -16.65
CA ASP A 137 1.78 1.52 -17.56
C ASP A 137 0.65 2.24 -18.30
N PHE A 138 0.42 1.84 -19.54
CA PHE A 138 -0.62 2.41 -20.39
C PHE A 138 -1.59 1.32 -20.85
N ASP A 139 -2.86 1.68 -21.00
CA ASP A 139 -3.85 0.83 -21.65
C ASP A 139 -3.82 0.99 -23.19
N ASP A 140 -4.65 0.21 -23.89
CA ASP A 140 -4.75 0.22 -25.36
C ASP A 140 -5.19 1.58 -25.93
N THR A 141 -5.76 2.46 -25.10
CA THR A 141 -6.16 3.82 -25.47
C THR A 141 -5.07 4.86 -25.20
N GLY A 142 -3.93 4.43 -24.66
CA GLY A 142 -2.80 5.30 -24.30
C GLY A 142 -3.00 6.09 -23.01
N GLN A 143 -3.96 5.69 -22.17
CA GLN A 143 -4.21 6.27 -20.86
C GLN A 143 -3.43 5.55 -19.77
N ILE A 144 -3.07 6.27 -18.71
CA ILE A 144 -2.32 5.70 -17.59
C ILE A 144 -3.17 4.65 -16.88
N LYS A 145 -2.61 3.46 -16.71
CA LYS A 145 -3.23 2.32 -16.06
C LYS A 145 -2.65 2.12 -14.65
N ASN A 146 -3.50 1.70 -13.72
CA ASN A 146 -3.12 1.25 -12.36
C ASN A 146 -2.35 2.27 -11.48
N MET A 147 -2.30 3.55 -11.82
CA MET A 147 -1.64 4.55 -10.98
C MET A 147 -2.53 4.90 -9.77
N ARG A 148 -1.95 4.80 -8.57
CA ARG A 148 -2.60 5.23 -7.32
C ARG A 148 -1.76 6.31 -6.67
N LEU A 149 -2.39 7.44 -6.37
CA LEU A 149 -1.77 8.52 -5.63
C LEU A 149 -2.39 8.59 -4.23
N VAL A 150 -1.57 8.40 -3.20
CA VAL A 150 -1.98 8.50 -1.80
C VAL A 150 -1.47 9.82 -1.24
N MET A 151 -2.35 10.58 -0.61
CA MET A 151 -2.02 11.86 -0.01
C MET A 151 -2.93 12.18 1.17
N HIS A 152 -2.49 13.10 2.02
CA HIS A 152 -3.33 13.67 3.05
C HIS A 152 -4.51 14.44 2.42
N PRO A 153 -5.73 14.40 3.00
CA PRO A 153 -6.89 15.09 2.43
C PRO A 153 -6.68 16.59 2.17
N GLU A 154 -5.89 17.26 3.01
CA GLU A 154 -5.56 18.68 2.88
C GLU A 154 -4.72 18.97 1.63
N SER A 155 -3.81 18.05 1.25
CA SER A 155 -2.94 18.18 0.08
C SER A 155 -3.71 18.10 -1.26
N ARG A 156 -4.97 17.67 -1.23
CA ARG A 156 -5.81 17.54 -2.43
C ARG A 156 -6.07 18.88 -3.12
N GLN A 157 -6.19 19.97 -2.34
CA GLN A 157 -6.41 21.31 -2.90
C GLN A 157 -5.15 21.83 -3.61
N ASP A 158 -3.97 21.54 -3.06
CA ASP A 158 -2.69 21.92 -3.66
C ASP A 158 -2.46 21.15 -4.97
N LEU A 159 -2.74 19.85 -5.00
CA LEU A 159 -2.69 19.07 -6.25
C LEU A 159 -3.63 19.66 -7.31
N ALA A 160 -4.88 19.97 -6.94
CA ALA A 160 -5.84 20.52 -7.89
C ALA A 160 -5.38 21.88 -8.44
N ARG A 161 -4.72 22.70 -7.61
CA ARG A 161 -4.12 23.96 -8.05
C ARG A 161 -2.95 23.73 -9.00
N ALA A 162 -2.04 22.81 -8.67
CA ALA A 162 -0.91 22.46 -9.50
C ALA A 162 -1.35 21.92 -10.87
N GLN A 163 -2.38 21.06 -10.91
CA GLN A 163 -2.95 20.55 -12.14
C GLN A 163 -3.54 21.66 -13.00
N ARG A 164 -4.33 22.57 -12.41
CA ARG A 164 -4.89 23.71 -13.14
C ARG A 164 -3.79 24.59 -13.74
N GLN A 165 -2.72 24.85 -13.00
CA GLN A 165 -1.59 25.63 -13.51
C GLN A 165 -0.92 24.92 -14.69
N LEU A 166 -0.69 23.61 -14.57
CA LEU A 166 -0.17 22.78 -15.65
C LEU A 166 -1.08 22.82 -16.89
N ASP A 167 -2.41 22.84 -16.71
CA ASP A 167 -3.37 22.90 -17.81
C ASP A 167 -3.50 24.31 -18.43
N THR A 168 -3.10 25.38 -17.73
CA THR A 168 -3.21 26.76 -18.25
C THR A 168 -1.92 27.33 -18.82
N ASP A 169 -0.76 26.86 -18.35
CA ASP A 169 0.54 27.35 -18.78
C ASP A 169 1.06 26.53 -19.98
N PRO A 170 1.22 27.15 -21.17
CA PRO A 170 1.70 26.45 -22.36
C PRO A 170 3.07 25.78 -22.19
N VAL A 171 3.97 26.36 -21.38
CA VAL A 171 5.31 25.82 -21.15
C VAL A 171 5.23 24.55 -20.31
N LEU A 172 4.41 24.56 -19.25
CA LEU A 172 4.20 23.38 -18.41
C LEU A 172 3.46 22.27 -19.16
N GLN A 173 2.46 22.63 -19.97
CA GLN A 173 1.78 21.66 -20.84
C GLN A 173 2.75 20.97 -21.80
N GLN A 174 3.65 21.73 -22.43
CA GLN A 174 4.61 21.16 -23.37
C GLN A 174 5.52 20.17 -22.64
N ARG A 175 6.09 20.57 -21.50
CA ARG A 175 6.92 19.67 -20.68
C ARG A 175 6.17 18.41 -20.26
N TYR A 176 4.92 18.54 -19.83
CA TYR A 176 4.07 17.38 -19.49
C TYR A 176 3.92 16.43 -20.69
N LYS A 177 3.60 16.96 -21.88
CA LYS A 177 3.47 16.15 -23.11
C LYS A 177 4.77 15.44 -23.45
N ASP A 178 5.90 16.12 -23.33
CA ASP A 178 7.22 15.54 -23.62
C ASP A 178 7.56 14.41 -22.64
N ILE A 179 7.22 14.56 -21.35
CA ILE A 179 7.36 13.50 -20.34
C ILE A 179 6.46 12.32 -20.70
N MET A 180 5.18 12.56 -20.93
CA MET A 180 4.22 11.50 -21.25
C MET A 180 4.58 10.75 -22.52
N GLN A 181 5.11 11.44 -23.55
CA GLN A 181 5.57 10.81 -24.77
C GLN A 181 6.75 9.87 -24.51
N ARG A 182 7.78 10.34 -23.79
CA ARG A 182 8.93 9.50 -23.40
C ARG A 182 8.50 8.29 -22.57
N LYS A 183 7.53 8.46 -21.66
CA LYS A 183 6.98 7.36 -20.84
C LYS A 183 6.26 6.31 -21.68
N ARG A 184 5.47 6.73 -22.69
CA ARG A 184 4.83 5.79 -23.63
C ARG A 184 5.84 5.04 -24.47
N GLU A 185 6.86 5.73 -25.00
CA GLU A 185 7.92 5.09 -25.78
C GLU A 185 8.68 4.06 -24.94
N ALA A 186 9.04 4.40 -23.70
CA ALA A 186 9.67 3.47 -22.77
C ALA A 186 8.77 2.26 -22.45
N TYR A 187 7.47 2.49 -22.23
CA TYR A 187 6.48 1.43 -22.05
C TYR A 187 6.45 0.49 -23.27
N HIS A 188 6.29 1.03 -24.47
CA HIS A 188 6.23 0.23 -25.70
C HIS A 188 7.52 -0.55 -25.95
N ALA A 189 8.69 0.06 -25.73
CA ALA A 189 9.97 -0.62 -25.85
C ALA A 189 10.07 -1.80 -24.87
N ARG A 190 9.63 -1.60 -23.62
CA ARG A 190 9.62 -2.64 -22.59
C ARG A 190 8.64 -3.76 -22.93
N GLU A 191 7.42 -3.45 -23.35
CA GLU A 191 6.42 -4.46 -23.74
C GLU A 191 6.86 -5.24 -24.99
N ALA A 192 7.49 -4.58 -25.97
CA ALA A 192 8.03 -5.25 -27.15
C ALA A 192 9.23 -6.17 -26.83
N ALA A 193 10.01 -5.82 -25.80
CA ALA A 193 11.13 -6.62 -25.31
C ALA A 193 10.71 -7.79 -24.40
N ARG A 194 9.44 -7.88 -23.99
CA ARG A 194 8.94 -9.05 -23.28
C ARG A 194 8.93 -10.22 -24.27
N GLU A 195 9.82 -11.19 -24.06
CA GLU A 195 9.73 -12.46 -24.78
C GLU A 195 8.33 -13.05 -24.55
N LEU A 196 7.64 -13.38 -25.64
CA LEU A 196 6.42 -14.17 -25.60
C LEU A 196 6.78 -15.53 -25.01
N VAL A 197 6.60 -15.68 -23.71
CA VAL A 197 6.58 -17.00 -23.07
C VAL A 197 5.27 -17.66 -23.52
N GLY A 198 5.33 -18.34 -24.66
CA GLY A 198 4.28 -19.23 -25.16
C GLY A 198 4.26 -20.56 -24.41
#